data_AF-A0A3A0A540-F1
#
_entry.id   AF-A0A3A0A540-F1
#
_cell.length_a   1.000
_cell.length_b   1.000
_cell.length_c   1.000
_cell.angle_alpha   90.00
_cell.angle_beta   90.00
_cell.angle_gamma   90.00
#
_symmetry.space_group_name_H-M   'P 1'
#
loop_
_entity.id
_entity.type
_entity.pdbx_description
1 polymer ?
#
loop_
_entity_poly.entity_id
_entity_poly.type
_entity_poly.pdbx_seq_one_letter_code
_entity_poly.pdbx_strand_id
1 'polypeptide(L)'
;MAVQTVEPREYQSVSLRQLWFSLGTGAVLWSVHLVASYAIVGLACERGLLLHVVWQGMSVVRWVLLIFTLVAAALVLYATVLAYANWRHLSPAEETNGDQPAGRFRFMALTGALLNVLFLVSILLSIGPTLFLPLC
;
A
#
# COMPACT_ATOMS: atom_id res chain seq x y z
N MET A 1 -52.13 -6.00 17.45
CA MET A 1 -50.93 -5.45 16.77
C MET A 1 -49.73 -6.04 17.47
N ALA A 2 -49.05 -7.00 16.84
CA ALA A 2 -47.88 -7.66 17.42
C ALA A 2 -46.66 -6.76 17.21
N VAL A 3 -46.03 -6.31 18.29
CA VAL A 3 -44.75 -5.62 18.27
C VAL A 3 -43.69 -6.69 18.01
N GLN A 4 -43.14 -6.73 16.80
CA GLN A 4 -41.96 -7.56 16.52
C GLN A 4 -40.78 -6.95 17.28
N THR A 5 -40.29 -7.66 18.28
CA THR A 5 -39.02 -7.37 18.92
C THR A 5 -37.93 -7.58 17.89
N VAL A 6 -37.38 -6.48 17.36
CA VAL A 6 -36.17 -6.50 16.53
C VAL A 6 -35.07 -7.09 17.40
N GLU A 7 -34.72 -8.35 17.17
CA GLU A 7 -33.53 -8.96 17.75
C GLU A 7 -32.34 -8.05 17.45
N PRO A 8 -31.52 -7.67 18.44
CA PRO A 8 -30.30 -6.92 18.19
C PRO A 8 -29.36 -7.84 17.42
N ARG A 9 -29.47 -7.81 16.08
CA ARG A 9 -28.64 -8.57 15.16
C ARG A 9 -27.20 -8.16 15.46
N GLU A 10 -26.44 -9.12 15.98
CA GLU A 10 -25.06 -9.00 16.39
C GLU A 10 -24.30 -8.21 15.32
N TYR A 11 -23.96 -6.97 15.66
CA TYR A 11 -23.32 -6.02 14.75
C TYR A 11 -21.97 -6.65 14.40
N GLN A 12 -21.89 -7.31 13.25
CA GLN A 12 -20.70 -8.05 12.83
C GLN A 12 -19.61 -7.01 12.60
N SER A 13 -18.87 -6.74 13.67
CA SER A 13 -17.95 -5.63 13.75
C SER A 13 -16.90 -5.82 12.68
N VAL A 14 -17.00 -5.04 11.59
CA VAL A 14 -15.87 -4.89 10.67
C VAL A 14 -14.73 -4.42 11.55
N SER A 15 -13.76 -5.31 11.75
CA SER A 15 -12.74 -5.14 12.78
C SER A 15 -12.04 -3.81 12.52
N LEU A 16 -12.13 -2.89 13.48
CA LEU A 16 -11.46 -1.60 13.42
C LEU A 16 -9.97 -1.80 13.07
N ARG A 17 -9.36 -2.88 13.55
CA ARG A 17 -7.99 -3.26 13.22
C ARG A 17 -7.81 -3.48 11.72
N GLN A 18 -8.74 -4.14 11.04
CA GLN A 18 -8.65 -4.44 9.61
C GLN A 18 -8.76 -3.19 8.74
N LEU A 19 -9.55 -2.19 9.14
CA LEU A 19 -9.58 -0.86 8.53
C LEU A 19 -8.26 -0.11 8.75
N TRP A 20 -7.71 -0.15 9.96
CA TRP A 20 -6.42 0.46 10.27
C TRP A 20 -5.25 -0.23 9.57
N PHE A 21 -5.30 -1.55 9.40
CA PHE A 21 -4.32 -2.31 8.61
C PHE A 21 -4.36 -1.89 7.14
N SER A 22 -5.55 -1.76 6.54
CA SER A 22 -5.70 -1.23 5.17
C SER A 22 -5.11 0.18 5.04
N LEU A 23 -5.37 1.05 6.02
CA LEU A 23 -4.89 2.43 6.04
C LEU A 23 -3.35 2.52 6.16
N GLY A 24 -2.75 1.69 7.00
CA GLY A 24 -1.32 1.77 7.34
C GLY A 24 -0.39 1.00 6.42
N THR A 25 -0.84 -0.09 5.79
CA THR A 25 0.06 -1.03 5.09
C THR A 25 0.78 -0.37 3.91
N GLY A 26 0.06 0.45 3.12
CA GLY A 26 0.65 1.20 2.00
C GLY A 26 1.73 2.19 2.47
N ALA A 27 1.45 2.93 3.54
CA ALA A 27 2.38 3.91 4.11
C ALA A 27 3.64 3.25 4.68
N VAL A 28 3.48 2.12 5.38
CA VAL A 28 4.60 1.36 5.97
C VAL A 28 5.49 0.79 4.86
N LEU A 29 4.90 0.13 3.86
CA LEU A 29 5.65 -0.43 2.73
C LEU A 29 6.40 0.65 1.95
N TRP A 30 5.74 1.78 1.68
CA TRP A 30 6.38 2.92 1.03
C TRP A 30 7.54 3.49 1.87
N SER A 31 7.35 3.64 3.19
CA SER A 31 8.39 4.16 4.09
C SER A 31 9.60 3.23 4.12
N VAL A 32 9.39 1.92 4.22
CA VAL A 32 10.46 0.92 4.16
C VAL A 32 11.18 0.98 2.82
N HIS A 33 10.43 1.11 1.72
CA HIS A 33 11.01 1.24 0.38
C HIS A 33 11.90 2.49 0.26
N LEU A 34 11.42 3.62 0.77
CA LEU A 34 12.13 4.90 0.70
C LEU A 34 13.41 4.88 1.54
N VAL A 35 13.33 4.42 2.80
CA VAL A 35 14.51 4.33 3.69
C VAL A 35 15.55 3.38 3.12
N ALA A 36 15.14 2.21 2.62
CA ALA A 36 16.07 1.23 2.07
C ALA A 36 16.71 1.71 0.76
N SER A 37 15.94 2.31 -0.15
CA SER A 37 16.50 2.86 -1.39
C SER A 37 17.49 4.00 -1.13
N TYR A 38 17.17 4.89 -0.18
CA TYR A 38 18.07 5.98 0.21
C TYR A 38 19.36 5.45 0.86
N ALA A 39 19.26 4.45 1.75
CA ALA A 39 20.42 3.83 2.37
C ALA A 39 21.32 3.12 1.35
N ILE A 40 20.74 2.43 0.36
CA ILE A 40 21.50 1.77 -0.71
C ILE A 40 22.26 2.81 -1.55
N VAL A 41 21.60 3.90 -1.95
CA VAL A 41 22.24 4.97 -2.73
C VAL A 41 23.35 5.65 -1.92
N GLY A 42 23.10 5.97 -0.64
CA GLY A 42 24.11 6.55 0.25
C GLY A 42 25.35 5.65 0.40
N LEU A 43 25.16 4.35 0.63
CA LEU A 43 26.26 3.39 0.70
C LEU A 43 26.99 3.24 -0.64
N ALA A 44 26.26 3.28 -1.76
CA ALA A 44 26.86 3.21 -3.08
C ALA A 44 27.75 4.43 -3.37
N CYS A 45 27.29 5.64 -3.08
CA CYS A 45 28.05 6.86 -3.35
C CYS A 45 29.18 7.11 -2.34
N GLU A 46 28.97 6.88 -1.04
CA GLU A 46 30.01 7.15 -0.02
C GLU A 46 31.05 6.04 0.08
N ARG A 47 30.63 4.77 -0.03
CA ARG A 47 31.52 3.60 0.13
C ARG A 47 31.97 3.00 -1.20
N GLY A 48 31.49 3.51 -2.33
CA GLY A 48 31.75 2.93 -3.66
C GLY A 48 31.15 1.53 -3.84
N LEU A 49 30.14 1.17 -3.03
CA LEU A 49 29.61 -0.19 -2.97
C LEU A 49 28.99 -0.58 -4.33
N LEU A 50 29.58 -1.56 -5.01
CA LEU A 50 29.13 -2.10 -6.30
C LEU A 50 29.03 -1.06 -7.44
N LEU A 51 29.58 0.14 -7.25
CA LEU A 51 29.46 1.24 -8.22
C LEU A 51 30.28 0.96 -9.49
N HIS A 52 31.43 0.31 -9.34
CA HIS A 52 32.33 -0.08 -10.43
C HIS A 52 31.94 -1.40 -11.12
N VAL A 53 30.98 -2.13 -10.55
CA VAL A 53 30.51 -3.39 -11.14
C VAL A 53 29.40 -3.06 -12.12
N VAL A 54 29.72 -3.12 -13.41
CA VAL A 54 28.78 -2.85 -14.50
C VAL A 54 28.31 -4.17 -15.09
N TRP A 55 26.99 -4.36 -15.15
CA TRP A 55 26.35 -5.51 -15.77
C TRP A 55 25.34 -5.06 -16.81
N GLN A 56 25.51 -5.52 -18.05
CA GLN A 56 24.73 -5.11 -19.22
C GLN A 56 24.63 -3.58 -19.44
N GLY A 57 25.74 -2.86 -19.20
CA GLY A 57 25.81 -1.41 -19.43
C GLY A 57 25.20 -0.54 -18.32
N MET A 58 24.73 -1.13 -17.22
CA MET A 58 24.26 -0.41 -16.02
C MET A 58 25.02 -0.87 -14.77
N SER A 59 25.16 -0.01 -13.77
CA SER A 59 25.75 -0.40 -12.48
C SER A 59 24.86 -1.43 -11.78
N VAL A 60 25.48 -2.40 -11.10
CA VAL A 60 24.75 -3.43 -10.32
C VAL A 60 23.86 -2.78 -9.25
N VAL A 61 24.28 -1.64 -8.69
CA VAL A 61 23.46 -0.83 -7.77
C VAL A 61 22.12 -0.45 -8.40
N ARG A 62 22.11 -0.06 -9.68
CA ARG A 62 20.90 0.31 -10.40
C ARG A 62 19.97 -0.87 -10.60
N TRP A 63 20.51 -2.05 -10.89
CA TRP A 63 19.76 -3.30 -10.95
C TRP A 63 19.14 -3.66 -9.60
N VAL A 64 19.90 -3.56 -8.51
CA VAL A 64 19.41 -3.82 -7.15
C VAL A 64 18.26 -2.87 -6.82
N LEU A 65 18.39 -1.58 -7.11
CA LEU A 65 17.33 -0.60 -6.91
C LEU A 65 16.09 -0.92 -7.74
N LEU A 66 16.24 -1.25 -9.03
CA LEU A 66 15.11 -1.61 -9.88
C LEU A 66 14.36 -2.84 -9.38
N ILE A 67 15.09 -3.90 -9.02
CA ILE A 67 14.50 -5.12 -8.45
C ILE A 67 13.78 -4.79 -7.14
N PHE A 68 14.42 -3.99 -6.27
CA PHE A 68 13.83 -3.60 -4.99
C PHE A 68 12.56 -2.77 -5.16
N THR A 69 12.55 -1.83 -6.11
CA THR A 69 11.36 -1.04 -6.46
C THR A 69 10.25 -1.92 -7.03
N LEU A 70 10.58 -2.88 -7.90
CA LEU A 70 9.61 -3.85 -8.43
C LEU A 70 9.00 -4.72 -7.33
N VAL A 71 9.82 -5.22 -6.41
CA VAL A 71 9.36 -6.02 -5.26
C VAL A 71 8.46 -5.17 -4.35
N ALA A 72 8.86 -3.94 -4.03
CA ALA A 72 8.05 -3.03 -3.22
C ALA A 72 6.71 -2.72 -3.90
N ALA A 73 6.71 -2.43 -5.20
CA ALA A 73 5.51 -2.19 -5.98
C ALA A 73 4.60 -3.43 -6.00
N ALA A 74 5.15 -4.64 -6.18
CA ALA A 74 4.40 -5.89 -6.14
C ALA A 74 3.76 -6.14 -4.77
N LEU A 75 4.47 -5.87 -3.68
CA LEU A 75 3.96 -6.01 -2.32
C LEU A 75 2.81 -5.02 -2.04
N VAL A 76 2.95 -3.76 -2.45
CA VAL A 76 1.88 -2.76 -2.31
C VAL A 76 0.68 -3.11 -3.18
N LEU A 77 0.90 -3.57 -4.41
CA LEU A 77 -0.16 -4.03 -5.29
C LEU A 77 -0.91 -5.22 -4.67
N TYR A 78 -0.18 -6.20 -4.14
CA TYR A 78 -0.76 -7.37 -3.46
C TYR A 78 -1.60 -6.95 -2.25
N ALA A 79 -1.08 -6.05 -1.41
CA ALA A 79 -1.82 -5.49 -0.27
C ALA A 79 -3.08 -4.72 -0.71
N THR A 80 -2.99 -3.97 -1.82
CA THR A 80 -4.11 -3.24 -2.40
C THR A 80 -5.19 -4.19 -2.92
N VAL A 81 -4.80 -5.25 -3.64
CA VAL A 81 -5.72 -6.26 -4.17
C VAL A 81 -6.40 -7.04 -3.05
N LEU A 82 -5.67 -7.41 -2.00
CA LEU A 82 -6.23 -8.05 -0.80
C LEU A 82 -7.26 -7.14 -0.11
N ALA A 83 -6.92 -5.86 0.09
CA ALA A 83 -7.82 -4.88 0.68
C ALA A 83 -9.09 -4.70 -0.18
N TYR A 84 -8.94 -4.65 -1.50
CA TYR A 84 -10.05 -4.53 -2.44
C TYR A 84 -10.92 -5.79 -2.49
N ALA A 85 -10.32 -6.98 -2.50
CA ALA A 85 -11.04 -8.26 -2.50
C ALA A 85 -11.86 -8.44 -1.22
N ASN A 86 -11.28 -8.05 -0.08
CA ASN A 86 -11.97 -8.05 1.20
C ASN A 86 -13.13 -7.04 1.21
N TRP A 87 -12.91 -5.82 0.72
CA TRP A 87 -13.98 -4.82 0.59
C TRP A 87 -15.12 -5.28 -0.33
N ARG A 88 -14.81 -5.94 -1.45
CA ARG A 88 -15.80 -6.46 -2.40
C ARG A 88 -16.63 -7.62 -1.81
N HIS A 89 -16.03 -8.47 -0.99
CA HIS A 89 -16.77 -9.53 -0.28
C HIS A 89 -17.74 -8.97 0.77
N LEU A 90 -17.51 -7.76 1.28
CA LEU A 90 -18.39 -7.11 2.25
C LEU A 90 -19.55 -6.30 1.61
N SER A 91 -19.66 -6.18 0.28
CA SER A 91 -20.64 -5.27 -0.36
C SER A 91 -21.40 -6.00 -1.48
N PRO A 92 -22.61 -6.57 -1.21
CA PRO A 92 -23.86 -5.79 -1.17
C PRO A 92 -24.96 -6.25 -0.17
N ALA A 93 -24.68 -7.15 0.78
CA ALA A 93 -25.73 -7.72 1.64
C ALA A 93 -26.24 -6.82 2.78
N GLU A 94 -25.66 -5.62 2.96
CA GLU A 94 -25.82 -4.82 4.19
C GLU A 94 -26.38 -3.39 3.95
N GLU A 95 -26.95 -3.10 2.77
CA GLU A 95 -27.56 -1.79 2.49
C GLU A 95 -29.04 -1.67 2.86
N THR A 96 -29.67 -2.69 3.47
CA THR A 96 -31.14 -2.68 3.66
C THR A 96 -31.65 -2.01 4.94
N ASN A 97 -30.81 -1.55 5.87
CA ASN A 97 -31.30 -0.91 7.10
C ASN A 97 -30.59 0.41 7.38
N GLY A 98 -31.23 1.50 6.99
CA GLY A 98 -30.81 2.85 7.29
C GLY A 98 -30.90 3.16 8.78
N ASP A 99 -29.74 3.32 9.43
CA ASP A 99 -29.46 4.46 10.31
C ASP A 99 -27.98 4.43 10.78
N GLN A 100 -27.15 5.32 10.20
CA GLN A 100 -26.13 6.19 10.82
C GLN A 100 -24.73 5.79 11.42
N PRO A 101 -24.17 4.55 11.41
CA PRO A 101 -22.68 4.38 11.49
C PRO A 101 -21.98 4.09 10.16
N ALA A 102 -22.72 3.63 9.14
CA ALA A 102 -22.15 3.13 7.90
C ALA A 102 -21.30 4.18 7.14
N GLY A 103 -21.64 5.47 7.24
CA GLY A 103 -20.92 6.54 6.56
C GLY A 103 -19.46 6.71 7.00
N ARG A 104 -19.17 6.56 8.30
CA ARG A 104 -17.80 6.70 8.84
C ARG A 104 -16.90 5.55 8.41
N PHE A 105 -17.42 4.33 8.42
CA PHE A 105 -16.67 3.14 7.98
C PHE A 105 -16.42 3.17 6.46
N ARG A 106 -17.41 3.61 5.66
CA ARG A 106 -17.28 3.77 4.21
C ARG A 106 -16.24 4.86 3.86
N PHE A 107 -16.21 5.96 4.61
CA PHE A 107 -15.20 7.01 4.44
C PHE A 107 -13.77 6.54 4.82
N MET A 108 -13.61 5.81 5.93
CA MET A 108 -12.31 5.23 6.31
C MET A 108 -11.82 4.20 5.27
N ALA A 109 -12.71 3.37 4.74
CA ALA A 109 -12.36 2.41 3.69
C ALA A 109 -11.92 3.10 2.39
N LEU A 110 -12.66 4.14 1.96
CA LEU A 110 -12.33 4.91 0.76
C LEU A 110 -10.99 5.65 0.90
N THR A 111 -10.77 6.31 2.04
CA THR A 111 -9.52 7.03 2.31
C THR A 111 -8.32 6.08 2.40
N GLY A 112 -8.47 4.90 3.01
CA GLY A 112 -7.45 3.85 2.98
C GLY A 112 -7.12 3.34 1.59
N ALA A 113 -8.13 3.10 0.75
CA ALA A 113 -7.92 2.71 -0.64
C ALA A 113 -7.19 3.80 -1.44
N LEU A 114 -7.61 5.06 -1.31
CA LEU A 114 -6.98 6.22 -1.96
C LEU A 114 -5.52 6.40 -1.52
N LEU A 115 -5.24 6.27 -0.23
CA LEU A 115 -3.87 6.33 0.30
C LEU A 115 -3.00 5.23 -0.29
N ASN A 116 -3.51 4.00 -0.35
CA ASN A 116 -2.72 2.88 -0.90
C ASN A 116 -2.41 3.07 -2.39
N VAL A 117 -3.38 3.57 -3.17
CA VAL A 117 -3.16 3.95 -4.58
C VAL A 117 -2.14 5.08 -4.69
N LEU A 118 -2.23 6.10 -3.85
CA LEU A 118 -1.28 7.22 -3.84
C LEU A 118 0.15 6.73 -3.57
N PHE A 119 0.33 5.83 -2.58
CA PHE A 119 1.63 5.25 -2.28
C PHE A 119 2.14 4.37 -3.42
N LEU A 120 1.28 3.59 -4.07
CA LEU A 120 1.66 2.81 -5.26
C LEU A 120 2.13 3.70 -6.40
N VAL A 121 1.42 4.80 -6.68
CA VAL A 121 1.84 5.80 -7.68
C VAL A 121 3.17 6.43 -7.29
N SER A 122 3.39 6.73 -6.01
CA SER A 122 4.66 7.27 -5.53
C SER A 122 5.83 6.31 -5.76
N ILE A 123 5.66 5.00 -5.50
CA ILE A 123 6.68 3.98 -5.80
C ILE A 123 6.95 3.93 -7.31
N LEU A 124 5.91 3.96 -8.14
CA LEU A 124 6.07 3.96 -9.60
C LEU A 124 6.81 5.21 -10.10
N LEU A 125 6.48 6.38 -9.57
CA LEU A 125 7.17 7.63 -9.88
C LEU A 125 8.64 7.59 -9.46
N SER A 126 9.01 6.77 -8.47
CA SER A 126 10.40 6.58 -8.03
C SER A 126 11.26 5.84 -9.07
N ILE A 127 10.65 5.14 -10.03
CA ILE A 127 11.36 4.49 -11.15
C ILE A 127 11.97 5.54 -12.08
N GLY A 128 11.26 6.64 -12.34
CA GLY A 128 11.71 7.74 -13.18
C GLY A 128 13.09 8.28 -12.79
N PRO A 129 13.27 8.84 -11.58
CA PRO A 129 14.55 9.35 -11.16
C PRO A 129 15.64 8.27 -11.13
N THR A 130 15.30 7.01 -10.79
CA THR A 130 16.25 5.90 -10.80
C THR A 130 16.83 5.64 -12.20
N LEU A 131 16.04 5.84 -13.26
CA LEU A 131 16.45 5.62 -14.66
C LEU A 131 17.10 6.85 -15.30
N PHE A 132 16.66 8.05 -14.97
CA PHE A 132 17.12 9.28 -15.63
C PHE A 132 18.23 10.01 -14.87
N LEU A 133 18.28 9.93 -13.53
CA LEU A 133 19.33 10.59 -12.77
C LEU A 133 20.58 9.71 -12.66
N PRO A 134 21.77 10.31 -12.71
CA PRO A 134 22.98 9.67 -12.26
C PRO A 134 22.85 9.38 -10.75
N LEU A 135 23.28 8.20 -10.31
CA LEU A 135 23.17 7.81 -8.89
C LEU A 135 24.11 8.64 -8.01
N CYS A 136 25.26 8.99 -8.60
CA CYS A 136 26.27 9.95 -8.18
C CYS A 136 26.77 10.58 -9.52
#